data_AF-A0A528V4N6-F1
#
_entry.id   AF-A0A528V4N6-F1
#
_cell.length_a   1.000
_cell.length_b   1.000
_cell.length_c   1.000
_cell.angle_alpha   90.00
_cell.angle_beta   90.00
_cell.angle_gamma   90.00
#
_symmetry.space_group_name_H-M   'P 1'
#
loop_
_entity.id
_entity.type
_entity.pdbx_description
1 polymer ?
#
loop_
_entity_poly.entity_id
_entity_poly.type
_entity_poly.pdbx_seq_one_letter_code
_entity_poly.pdbx_strand_id
1 'polypeptide(L)'
;RRLLDTAGCPVVQVMETGPDPVDMMVGFSHFDGGRAATEHMIEMGYHRVGFIGARMDPRSQRRLAGYRAAMEPAGLFDARLITTTPVPSSV
;
A
#
# COMPACT_ATOMS: atom_id res chain seq x y z
N ARG A 1 -4.28 -21.32 3.08
CA ARG A 1 -4.87 -21.27 1.73
C ARG A 1 -5.80 -22.46 1.45
N ARG A 2 -5.41 -23.68 1.84
CA ARG A 2 -6.16 -24.95 1.70
C ARG A 2 -7.70 -24.87 1.74
N LEU A 3 -8.30 -24.15 2.70
CA LEU A 3 -9.76 -23.99 2.78
C LEU A 3 -10.38 -23.35 1.52
N LEU A 4 -9.73 -22.31 1.00
CA LEU A 4 -10.17 -21.59 -0.19
C LEU A 4 -9.86 -22.40 -1.46
N ASP A 5 -8.73 -23.10 -1.49
CA ASP A 5 -8.34 -23.94 -2.64
C ASP A 5 -9.29 -25.14 -2.83
N THR A 6 -9.92 -25.62 -1.75
CA THR A 6 -10.89 -26.72 -1.78
C THR A 6 -12.35 -26.25 -1.82
N ALA A 7 -12.60 -24.95 -1.98
CA ALA A 7 -13.95 -24.44 -2.03
C ALA A 7 -14.68 -24.99 -3.27
N GLY A 8 -15.89 -25.52 -3.08
CA GLY A 8 -16.73 -26.03 -4.18
C GLY A 8 -17.44 -24.94 -5.00
N CYS A 9 -16.94 -23.70 -4.95
CA CYS A 9 -17.52 -22.54 -5.62
C CYS A 9 -16.41 -21.57 -6.08
N PRO A 10 -16.71 -20.67 -7.05
CA PRO A 10 -15.74 -19.66 -7.49
C PRO A 10 -15.29 -18.73 -6.35
N VAL A 11 -14.00 -18.40 -6.31
CA VAL A 11 -13.40 -17.57 -5.26
C VAL A 11 -12.76 -16.33 -5.85
N VAL A 12 -13.19 -15.16 -5.40
CA VAL A 12 -12.59 -13.87 -5.81
C VAL A 12 -11.88 -13.22 -4.63
N GLN A 13 -10.56 -13.05 -4.75
CA GLN A 13 -9.78 -12.22 -3.84
C GLN A 13 -9.93 -10.75 -4.24
N VAL A 14 -10.17 -9.88 -3.27
CA VAL A 14 -10.40 -8.45 -3.51
C VAL A 14 -9.28 -7.59 -2.93
N MET A 15 -9.26 -6.32 -3.33
CA MET A 15 -8.41 -5.21 -2.84
C MET A 15 -6.99 -5.14 -3.42
N GLU A 16 -6.47 -6.21 -4.00
CA GLU A 16 -5.11 -6.27 -4.52
C GLU A 16 -5.06 -7.04 -5.86
N THR A 17 -3.94 -6.96 -6.57
CA THR A 17 -3.60 -7.79 -7.74
C THR A 17 -2.24 -8.48 -7.52
N GLY A 18 -2.01 -9.64 -8.13
CA GLY A 18 -0.78 -10.40 -7.95
C GLY A 18 -0.69 -11.67 -8.80
N PRO A 19 0.49 -12.31 -8.87
CA PRO A 19 0.79 -13.40 -9.81
C PRO A 19 0.21 -14.76 -9.42
N ASP A 20 -0.38 -14.90 -8.23
CA ASP A 20 -0.87 -16.17 -7.70
C ASP A 20 -2.22 -15.95 -6.98
N PRO A 21 -3.34 -15.79 -7.72
CA PRO A 21 -4.68 -15.79 -7.15
C PRO A 21 -5.13 -17.22 -6.79
N VAL A 22 -6.05 -17.36 -5.83
CA VAL A 22 -6.65 -18.67 -5.51
C VAL A 22 -7.43 -19.19 -6.72
N ASP A 23 -8.22 -18.30 -7.31
CA ASP A 23 -8.97 -18.52 -8.54
C ASP A 23 -8.96 -17.19 -9.30
N MET A 24 -9.64 -16.17 -8.77
CA MET A 24 -9.63 -14.81 -9.33
C MET A 24 -9.12 -13.78 -8.32
N MET A 25 -8.60 -12.66 -8.83
CA MET A 25 -8.18 -11.53 -8.02
C MET A 25 -8.49 -10.21 -8.71
N VAL A 26 -9.14 -9.30 -7.98
CA VAL A 26 -9.56 -7.98 -8.48
C VAL A 26 -9.17 -6.90 -7.48
N GLY A 27 -8.46 -5.88 -7.95
CA GLY A 27 -7.99 -4.79 -7.12
C GLY A 27 -7.01 -3.91 -7.88
N PHE A 28 -6.02 -3.37 -7.16
CA PHE A 28 -4.97 -2.54 -7.75
C PHE A 28 -3.65 -2.69 -6.98
N SER A 29 -2.56 -2.18 -7.57
CA SER A 29 -1.25 -2.13 -6.94
C SER A 29 -1.23 -1.09 -5.82
N HIS A 30 -1.10 -1.53 -4.58
CA HIS A 30 -0.95 -0.62 -3.44
C HIS A 30 0.37 0.16 -3.45
N PHE A 31 1.41 -0.40 -4.07
CA PHE A 31 2.66 0.31 -4.29
C PHE A 31 2.44 1.49 -5.25
N ASP A 32 1.89 1.23 -6.44
CA ASP A 32 1.66 2.27 -7.44
C ASP A 32 0.64 3.30 -6.95
N GLY A 33 -0.39 2.87 -6.22
CA GLY A 33 -1.35 3.79 -5.61
C GLY A 33 -0.70 4.74 -4.59
N GLY A 34 0.19 4.22 -3.71
CA GLY A 34 0.93 5.05 -2.76
C GLY A 34 1.91 6.01 -3.45
N ARG A 35 2.58 5.52 -4.51
CA ARG A 35 3.50 6.31 -5.32
C ARG A 35 2.79 7.44 -6.06
N ALA A 36 1.74 7.13 -6.82
CA ALA A 36 0.99 8.10 -7.61
C ALA A 36 0.38 9.22 -6.75
N ALA A 37 -0.19 8.88 -5.59
CA ALA A 37 -0.72 9.89 -4.66
C ALA A 37 0.39 10.82 -4.14
N THR A 38 1.59 10.30 -3.90
CA THR A 38 2.73 11.07 -3.40
C THR A 38 3.36 11.93 -4.49
N GLU A 39 3.55 11.37 -5.69
CA GLU A 39 4.00 12.10 -6.88
C GLU A 39 3.07 13.29 -7.15
N HIS A 40 1.75 13.09 -7.12
CA HIS A 40 0.78 14.17 -7.31
C HIS A 40 0.92 15.30 -6.27
N MET A 41 1.15 14.96 -5.00
CA MET A 41 1.39 15.99 -3.97
C MET A 41 2.69 16.76 -4.24
N ILE A 42 3.75 16.09 -4.69
CA ILE A 42 5.02 16.73 -5.06
C ILE A 42 4.81 17.67 -6.26
N GLU A 43 4.09 17.24 -7.30
CA GLU A 43 3.76 18.04 -8.48
C GLU A 43 2.96 19.31 -8.13
N MET A 44 2.08 19.21 -7.13
CA MET A 44 1.35 20.35 -6.58
C MET A 44 2.21 21.32 -5.76
N GLY A 45 3.50 21.02 -5.56
CA GLY A 45 4.45 21.86 -4.82
C GLY A 45 4.56 21.53 -3.33
N TYR A 46 4.02 20.40 -2.87
CA TYR A 46 4.19 20.00 -1.46
C TYR A 46 5.54 19.32 -1.24
N HIS A 47 6.37 19.91 -0.37
CA HIS A 47 7.73 19.44 -0.11
C HIS A 47 7.89 18.63 1.19
N ARG A 48 6.87 18.60 2.06
CA ARG A 48 6.89 17.93 3.37
C ARG A 48 5.70 17.00 3.57
N VAL A 49 5.58 16.01 2.71
CA VAL A 49 4.50 15.01 2.76
C VAL A 49 4.78 13.98 3.86
N GLY A 50 3.85 13.83 4.80
CA GLY A 50 3.93 12.84 5.87
C GLY A 50 3.17 11.55 5.58
N PHE A 51 3.66 10.43 6.12
CA PHE A 51 3.00 9.14 6.09
C PHE A 51 2.62 8.71 7.51
N ILE A 52 1.34 8.43 7.73
CA ILE A 52 0.82 7.91 9.00
C ILE A 52 0.14 6.57 8.72
N GLY A 53 0.56 5.51 9.42
CA GLY A 53 0.03 4.16 9.22
C GLY A 53 -0.12 3.36 10.52
N ALA A 54 -1.16 2.53 10.59
CA ALA A 54 -1.40 1.61 11.70
C ALA A 54 -1.45 0.16 11.20
N ARG A 55 -1.30 -0.81 12.12
CA ARG A 55 -1.18 -2.25 11.89
C ARG A 55 0.02 -2.70 11.05
N MET A 56 0.38 -1.91 10.04
CA MET A 56 1.41 -2.18 9.04
C MET A 56 1.27 -3.59 8.45
N ASP A 57 0.05 -3.94 8.03
CA ASP A 57 -0.19 -5.14 7.23
C ASP A 57 0.54 -5.05 5.86
N PRO A 58 0.67 -6.15 5.09
CA PRO A 58 1.39 -6.13 3.83
C PRO A 58 0.93 -5.05 2.84
N ARG A 59 -0.36 -4.68 2.85
CA ARG A 59 -0.90 -3.63 1.98
C ARG A 59 -0.45 -2.25 2.44
N SER A 60 -0.54 -1.97 3.75
CA SER A 60 -0.03 -0.73 4.34
C SER A 60 1.47 -0.56 4.11
N GLN A 61 2.25 -1.64 4.22
CA GLN A 61 3.68 -1.63 3.93
C GLN A 61 3.96 -1.32 2.46
N ARG A 62 3.21 -1.91 1.51
CA ARG A 62 3.32 -1.59 0.08
C ARG A 62 3.02 -0.12 -0.22
N ARG A 63 2.02 0.48 0.43
CA ARG A 63 1.74 1.93 0.29
C ARG A 63 2.89 2.78 0.80
N LEU A 64 3.48 2.42 1.95
CA LEU A 64 4.66 3.10 2.48
C LEU A 64 5.87 2.98 1.54
N ALA A 65 6.05 1.81 0.90
CA ALA A 65 7.09 1.62 -0.11
C ALA A 65 6.86 2.51 -1.35
N GLY A 66 5.61 2.65 -1.80
CA GLY A 66 5.23 3.57 -2.89
C GLY A 66 5.51 5.03 -2.54
N TYR A 67 5.16 5.46 -1.33
CA TYR A 67 5.50 6.79 -0.80
C TYR A 67 7.01 7.05 -0.84
N ARG A 68 7.82 6.10 -0.35
CA ARG A 68 9.30 6.21 -0.39
C ARG A 68 9.82 6.31 -1.81
N ALA A 69 9.30 5.49 -2.72
CA ALA A 69 9.68 5.48 -4.12
C ALA A 69 9.40 6.81 -4.84
N ALA A 70 8.42 7.60 -4.38
CA ALA A 70 8.18 8.95 -4.89
C ALA A 70 9.08 10.00 -4.22
N MET A 71 9.24 9.92 -2.89
CA MET A 71 9.95 10.95 -2.11
C MET A 71 11.47 10.88 -2.26
N GLU A 72 12.05 9.68 -2.37
CA GLU A 72 13.50 9.48 -2.45
C GLU A 72 14.11 10.08 -3.73
N PRO A 73 13.60 9.80 -4.95
CA PRO A 73 14.13 10.42 -6.17
C PRO A 73 13.91 11.93 -6.24
N ALA A 74 12.84 12.44 -5.59
CA ALA A 74 12.59 13.87 -5.50
C ALA A 74 13.51 14.60 -4.51
N GLY A 75 14.33 13.87 -3.73
CA GLY A 75 15.19 14.45 -2.70
C GLY A 75 14.42 15.03 -1.50
N LEU A 76 13.16 14.63 -1.32
CA LEU A 76 12.24 15.17 -0.30
C LEU A 76 12.01 14.19 0.86
N PHE A 77 12.58 12.97 0.79
CA PHE A 77 12.42 11.97 1.81
C PHE A 77 12.99 12.40 3.17
N ASP A 78 12.16 12.37 4.21
CA ASP A 78 12.54 12.60 5.60
C ASP A 78 11.91 11.54 6.49
N ALA A 79 12.75 10.70 7.13
CA ALA A 79 12.31 9.63 8.00
C ALA A 79 11.46 10.11 9.19
N ARG A 80 11.61 11.38 9.61
CA ARG A 80 10.84 11.99 10.70
C ARG A 80 9.38 12.26 10.32
N LEU A 81 9.07 12.27 9.02
CA LEU A 81 7.70 12.45 8.51
C LEU A 81 6.93 11.12 8.42
N ILE A 82 7.50 10.03 8.92
CA ILE A 82 6.84 8.72 9.00
C ILE A 82 6.49 8.42 10.44
N THR A 83 5.20 8.19 10.71
CA THR A 83 4.71 7.66 11.98
C THR A 83 3.96 6.37 11.72
N THR A 84 4.43 5.27 12.30
CA THR A 84 3.76 3.97 12.14
C THR A 84 3.63 3.24 13.46
N THR A 85 2.64 2.35 13.55
CA THR A 85 2.46 1.43 14.67
C THR A 85 2.08 0.03 14.16
N PRO A 86 2.58 -1.05 14.78
CA PRO A 86 2.13 -2.41 14.48
C PRO A 86 0.75 -2.70 15.07
N VAL A 87 0.24 -1.85 15.96
CA VAL A 87 -1.06 -2.01 16.60
C VAL A 87 -2.16 -1.59 15.63
N PRO A 88 -3.29 -2.30 15.55
CA PRO A 88 -4.46 -1.84 14.81
C PRO A 88 -4.92 -0.45 15.28
N SER A 89 -5.46 0.30 14.32
CA SER A 89 -6.22 1.51 14.58
C SER A 89 -7.42 1.22 15.49
N SER A 90 -7.81 2.19 16.33
CA SER A 90 -9.04 2.14 17.11
C SER A 90 -10.29 2.49 16.29
N VAL A 91 -10.11 3.04 15.09
CA VAL A 91 -11.15 3.28 14.08
C VAL A 91 -11.11 2.24 12.98
#